data_AF-A0A348VEL6-F1
#
_entry.id   AF-A0A348VEL6-F1
#
_cell.length_a   1.000
_cell.length_b   1.000
_cell.length_c   1.000
_cell.angle_alpha   90.00
_cell.angle_beta   90.00
_cell.angle_gamma   90.00
#
_symmetry.space_group_name_H-M   'P 1'
#
loop_
_entity.id
_entity.type
_entity.pdbx_description
1 polymer ?
#
loop_
_entity_poly.entity_id
_entity_poly.type
_entity_poly.pdbx_seq_one_letter_code
_entity_poly.pdbx_strand_id
1 'polypeptide(L)'
;MKSLIGENKAAFLAAYAEVGNITRAAEIAGVDRTTHYKWIESDDENGSYMKAFKAADEQAIEKLETEARRRAIEGLRKKKFDSKGNPIIDQETGKQYEEHDYSDTLLIFLLKGARPEKYK
;
A
#
# COMPACT_ATOMS: atom_id res chain seq x y z
N MET A 1 -16.96 -14.21 19.99
CA MET A 1 -17.72 -14.10 18.72
C MET A 1 -16.99 -14.98 17.71
N LYS A 2 -17.50 -16.17 17.37
CA LYS A 2 -16.84 -17.03 16.38
C LYS A 2 -16.94 -16.30 15.04
N SER A 3 -15.79 -16.02 14.42
CA SER A 3 -15.73 -15.52 13.05
C SER A 3 -16.56 -16.45 12.16
N LEU A 4 -17.53 -15.91 11.41
CA LEU A 4 -18.26 -16.67 10.37
C LEU A 4 -17.34 -17.13 9.23
N ILE A 5 -16.09 -16.66 9.24
CA ILE A 5 -15.05 -16.94 8.26
C ILE A 5 -14.03 -17.88 8.94
N GLY A 6 -13.75 -19.03 8.31
CA GLY A 6 -12.78 -20.00 8.82
C GLY A 6 -11.39 -19.39 9.05
N GLU A 7 -10.61 -19.96 9.98
CA GLU A 7 -9.35 -19.39 10.48
C GLU A 7 -8.36 -19.03 9.36
N ASN A 8 -8.17 -19.92 8.38
CA ASN A 8 -7.29 -19.67 7.23
C ASN A 8 -7.78 -18.51 6.35
N LYS A 9 -9.09 -18.39 6.13
CA LYS A 9 -9.69 -17.27 5.38
C LYS A 9 -9.46 -15.97 6.14
N ALA A 10 -9.69 -15.97 7.45
CA ALA A 10 -9.50 -14.78 8.30
C ALA A 10 -8.03 -14.32 8.33
N ALA A 11 -7.08 -15.26 8.49
CA ALA A 11 -5.64 -14.96 8.46
C ALA A 11 -5.20 -14.38 7.11
N PHE A 12 -5.68 -14.96 6.00
CA PHE A 12 -5.43 -14.44 4.66
C PHE A 12 -5.98 -13.02 4.47
N LEU A 13 -7.23 -12.78 4.87
CA LEU A 13 -7.88 -11.48 4.71
C LEU A 13 -7.19 -10.39 5.53
N ALA A 14 -6.78 -10.71 6.76
CA ALA A 14 -6.01 -9.80 7.60
C ALA A 14 -4.65 -9.48 6.95
N ALA A 15 -3.93 -10.50 6.47
CA ALA A 15 -2.66 -10.29 5.78
C ALA A 15 -2.83 -9.46 4.50
N TYR A 16 -3.88 -9.71 3.71
CA TYR A 16 -4.18 -8.96 2.50
C TYR A 16 -4.50 -7.50 2.78
N ALA A 17 -5.29 -7.20 3.81
CA ALA A 17 -5.57 -5.82 4.25
C ALA A 17 -4.30 -5.06 4.65
N GLU A 18 -3.23 -5.76 5.05
CA GLU A 18 -1.92 -5.15 5.35
C GLU A 18 -1.07 -4.91 4.11
N VAL A 19 -1.03 -5.86 3.18
CA VAL A 19 -0.01 -5.88 2.11
C VAL A 19 -0.55 -5.62 0.70
N GLY A 20 -1.87 -5.70 0.49
CA GLY A 20 -2.52 -5.50 -0.80
C GLY A 20 -2.04 -6.42 -1.92
N ASN A 21 -1.46 -7.56 -1.58
CA ASN A 21 -0.87 -8.50 -2.53
C ASN A 21 -1.25 -9.93 -2.18
N ILE A 22 -1.90 -10.62 -3.12
CA ILE A 22 -2.45 -11.98 -2.91
C ILE A 22 -1.34 -12.98 -2.56
N THR A 23 -0.23 -12.98 -3.32
CA THR A 23 0.88 -13.92 -3.08
C THR A 23 1.49 -13.69 -1.70
N ARG A 24 1.76 -12.44 -1.34
CA ARG A 24 2.34 -12.10 -0.04
C ARG A 24 1.39 -12.39 1.12
N ALA A 25 0.10 -12.12 0.95
CA ALA A 25 -0.92 -12.44 1.94
C ALA A 25 -1.04 -13.95 2.16
N ALA A 26 -0.97 -14.74 1.08
CA ALA A 26 -0.98 -16.19 1.15
C ALA A 26 0.24 -16.75 1.92
N GLU A 27 1.44 -16.23 1.64
CA GLU A 27 2.66 -16.57 2.39
C GLU A 27 2.52 -16.28 3.89
N ILE A 28 2.04 -15.08 4.24
CA ILE A 28 1.86 -14.66 5.64
C ILE A 28 0.83 -15.55 6.36
N ALA A 29 -0.25 -15.91 5.66
CA ALA A 29 -1.31 -16.76 6.19
C ALA A 29 -0.99 -18.27 6.15
N GLY A 30 0.16 -18.66 5.59
CA GLY A 30 0.57 -20.07 5.49
C GLY A 30 -0.33 -20.90 4.56
N VAL A 31 -0.93 -20.29 3.54
CA VAL A 31 -1.78 -20.98 2.55
C VAL A 31 -1.21 -20.85 1.14
N ASP A 32 -1.55 -21.80 0.26
CA ASP A 32 -1.26 -21.64 -1.16
C ASP A 32 -2.13 -20.53 -1.77
N ARG A 33 -1.56 -19.67 -2.63
CA ARG A 33 -2.30 -18.55 -3.26
C ARG A 33 -3.52 -19.00 -4.07
N THR A 34 -3.53 -20.21 -4.62
CA THR A 34 -4.68 -20.76 -5.35
C THR A 34 -5.89 -20.99 -4.44
N THR A 35 -5.64 -21.16 -3.14
CA THR A 35 -6.68 -21.29 -2.11
C THR A 35 -7.59 -20.07 -2.06
N HIS A 36 -7.04 -18.86 -2.26
CA HIS A 36 -7.84 -17.63 -2.36
C HIS A 36 -8.90 -17.72 -3.46
N TYR A 37 -8.53 -18.15 -4.66
CA TYR A 37 -9.46 -18.27 -5.79
C TYR A 37 -10.49 -19.38 -5.58
N LYS A 38 -10.09 -20.51 -4.98
CA LYS A 38 -11.05 -21.57 -4.58
C LYS A 38 -12.08 -21.05 -3.59
N TRP A 39 -11.67 -20.21 -2.63
CA TRP A 39 -12.60 -19.59 -1.70
C TRP A 39 -13.59 -18.64 -2.38
N ILE A 40 -13.18 -17.94 -3.43
CA ILE A 40 -14.08 -17.12 -4.27
C ILE A 40 -15.07 -18.02 -5.01
N GLU A 41 -14.61 -19.08 -5.66
CA GLU A 41 -15.46 -20.02 -6.43
C GLU A 41 -16.48 -20.73 -5.53
N SER A 42 -16.07 -21.07 -4.31
CA SER A 42 -16.92 -21.75 -3.31
C SER A 42 -17.77 -20.82 -2.44
N ASP A 43 -17.70 -19.50 -2.64
CA ASP A 43 -18.45 -18.55 -1.82
C ASP A 43 -19.94 -18.72 -2.09
N ASP A 44 -20.73 -18.82 -1.02
CA ASP A 44 -22.16 -19.12 -1.11
C ASP A 44 -22.97 -17.90 -1.55
N GLU A 45 -24.29 -18.07 -1.71
CA GLU A 45 -25.20 -16.98 -2.10
C GLU A 45 -25.13 -15.76 -1.15
N ASN A 46 -24.72 -15.97 0.12
CA ASN A 46 -24.55 -14.88 1.07
C ASN A 46 -23.28 -14.06 0.82
N GLY A 47 -22.32 -14.59 0.04
CA GLY A 47 -21.11 -13.90 -0.40
C GLY A 47 -20.21 -13.47 0.78
N SER A 48 -20.20 -14.27 1.85
CA SER A 48 -19.60 -13.87 3.13
C SER A 48 -18.09 -13.62 3.01
N TYR A 49 -17.39 -14.46 2.25
CA TYR A 49 -15.96 -14.31 2.03
C TYR A 49 -15.66 -13.15 1.08
N MET A 50 -16.38 -13.01 -0.03
CA MET A 50 -16.19 -11.93 -1.00
C MET A 50 -16.47 -10.56 -0.42
N LYS A 51 -17.48 -10.43 0.45
CA LYS A 51 -17.74 -9.17 1.18
C LYS A 51 -16.56 -8.80 2.09
N ALA A 52 -16.02 -9.79 2.81
CA ALA A 52 -14.86 -9.56 3.68
C ALA A 52 -13.58 -9.28 2.88
N PHE A 53 -13.41 -9.92 1.72
CA PHE A 53 -12.31 -9.63 0.80
C PHE A 53 -12.38 -8.20 0.25
N LYS A 54 -13.56 -7.75 -0.18
CA LYS A 54 -13.75 -6.34 -0.60
C LYS A 54 -13.41 -5.37 0.53
N ALA A 55 -13.83 -5.66 1.77
CA ALA A 55 -13.49 -4.81 2.92
C ALA A 55 -11.98 -4.80 3.23
N ALA A 56 -11.28 -5.92 3.00
CA ALA A 56 -9.82 -5.98 3.12
C ALA A 56 -9.11 -5.24 1.97
N ASP A 57 -9.67 -5.29 0.76
CA ASP A 57 -9.17 -4.57 -0.41
C ASP A 57 -9.24 -3.06 -0.25
N GLU A 58 -10.37 -2.54 0.24
CA GLU A 58 -10.49 -1.11 0.57
C GLU A 58 -9.44 -0.66 1.60
N GLN A 59 -9.18 -1.47 2.63
CA GLN A 59 -8.12 -1.18 3.63
C GLN A 59 -6.72 -1.21 3.01
N ALA A 60 -6.45 -2.15 2.12
CA ALA A 60 -5.18 -2.22 1.42
C ALA A 60 -4.97 -1.03 0.46
N ILE A 61 -6.04 -0.61 -0.23
CA ILE A 61 -6.05 0.58 -1.09
C ILE A 61 -5.79 1.83 -0.26
N GLU A 62 -6.46 2.02 0.87
CA GLU A 62 -6.26 3.17 1.76
C GLU A 62 -4.78 3.29 2.21
N LYS A 63 -4.12 2.17 2.51
CA LYS A 63 -2.68 2.16 2.83
C LYS A 63 -1.82 2.55 1.64
N LEU A 64 -2.14 2.05 0.45
CA LEU A 64 -1.43 2.43 -0.77
C LEU A 64 -1.59 3.92 -1.07
N GLU A 65 -2.80 4.47 -0.89
CA GLU A 65 -3.09 5.89 -1.03
C GLU A 65 -2.35 6.74 0.01
N THR A 66 -2.25 6.24 1.25
CA THR A 66 -1.49 6.89 2.31
C THR A 66 -0.01 7.01 1.93
N GLU A 67 0.61 5.94 1.45
CA GLU A 67 2.01 5.99 1.00
C GLU A 67 2.16 6.85 -0.26
N ALA A 68 1.19 6.84 -1.17
CA ALA A 68 1.20 7.72 -2.33
C ALA A 68 1.16 9.20 -1.91
N ARG A 69 0.31 9.56 -0.94
CA ARG A 69 0.24 10.91 -0.35
C ARG A 69 1.54 11.29 0.34
N ARG A 70 2.10 10.41 1.17
CA ARG A 70 3.38 10.63 1.85
C ARG A 70 4.48 10.96 0.83
N ARG A 71 4.60 10.16 -0.24
CA ARG A 71 5.60 10.39 -1.29
C ARG A 71 5.33 11.63 -2.15
N ALA A 72 4.08 11.97 -2.39
CA ALA A 72 3.72 13.14 -3.18
C ALA A 72 3.87 14.45 -2.41
N ILE A 73 3.51 14.46 -1.12
CA ILE A 73 3.36 15.69 -0.31
C ILE A 73 4.53 15.88 0.65
N GLU A 74 5.00 14.83 1.32
CA GLU A 74 6.12 14.89 2.26
C GLU A 74 7.46 14.57 1.55
N GLY A 75 7.40 13.76 0.50
CA GLY A 75 8.57 13.35 -0.27
C GLY A 75 9.46 12.33 0.43
N LEU A 76 10.63 12.10 -0.14
CA LEU A 76 11.71 11.31 0.45
C LEU A 76 12.91 12.21 0.73
N ARG A 77 13.29 12.33 2.00
CA ARG A 77 14.50 13.02 2.41
C ARG A 77 15.73 12.24 1.97
N LYS A 78 16.57 12.86 1.14
CA LYS A 78 17.82 12.30 0.63
C LYS A 78 18.98 13.17 1.05
N LYS A 79 19.97 12.53 1.66
CA LYS A 79 21.29 13.12 1.91
C LYS A 79 22.09 13.17 0.62
N LYS A 80 22.84 14.26 0.41
CA LYS A 80 23.74 14.38 -0.75
C LYS A 80 25.19 14.08 -0.38
N PHE A 81 25.88 13.50 -1.36
CA PHE A 81 27.28 13.16 -1.30
C PHE A 81 27.94 13.63 -2.59
N ASP A 82 29.22 14.02 -2.51
CA ASP A 82 30.01 14.32 -3.70
C ASP A 82 30.38 13.03 -4.46
N SER A 83 31.08 13.17 -5.60
CA SER A 83 31.50 12.03 -6.41
C SER A 83 32.51 11.10 -5.71
N LYS A 84 33.07 11.51 -4.58
CA LYS A 84 34.00 10.74 -3.74
C LYS A 84 33.30 10.10 -2.54
N GLY A 85 31.99 10.34 -2.36
CA GLY A 85 31.20 9.83 -1.25
C GLY A 85 31.25 10.68 0.02
N ASN A 86 31.82 11.88 -0.01
CA ASN A 86 31.83 12.77 1.16
C ASN A 86 30.49 13.48 1.32
N PRO A 87 29.97 13.67 2.55
CA PRO A 87 28.79 14.47 2.80
C PRO A 87 28.93 15.89 2.25
N ILE A 88 27.96 16.33 1.45
CA ILE A 88 27.85 17.74 1.08
C ILE A 88 27.29 18.50 2.30
N ILE A 89 27.92 19.61 2.67
CA ILE A 89 27.52 20.44 3.81
C ILE A 89 26.83 21.70 3.29
N ASP A 90 25.68 22.01 3.87
CA ASP A 90 24.99 23.28 3.68
C ASP A 90 25.79 24.39 4.38
N GLN A 91 26.18 25.42 3.62
CA GLN A 91 27.01 26.51 4.11
C GLN A 91 26.28 27.43 5.09
N GLU A 92 24.95 27.52 5.02
CA GLU A 92 24.15 28.39 5.90
C GLU A 92 23.95 27.74 7.27
N THR A 93 23.64 26.43 7.28
CA THR A 93 23.28 25.72 8.51
C THR A 93 24.44 24.94 9.14
N GLY A 94 25.51 24.67 8.37
CA GLY A 94 26.63 23.83 8.77
C GLY A 94 26.27 22.34 8.90
N LYS A 95 25.06 21.93 8.51
CA LYS A 95 24.58 20.54 8.56
C LYS A 95 24.78 19.86 7.21
N GLN A 96 24.68 18.52 7.18
CA GLN A 96 24.68 17.79 5.91
C GLN A 96 23.49 18.26 5.05
N TYR A 97 23.77 18.63 3.80
CA TYR A 97 22.77 19.06 2.85
C TYR A 97 21.83 17.90 2.47
N GLU A 98 20.54 18.21 2.47
CA GLU A 98 19.47 17.26 2.24
C GLU A 98 18.41 17.87 1.33
N GLU A 99 17.90 17.04 0.42
CA GLU A 99 16.79 17.40 -0.47
C GLU A 99 15.58 16.51 -0.16
N HIS A 100 14.40 17.05 -0.41
CA HIS A 100 13.16 16.26 -0.42
C HIS A 100 12.81 15.95 -1.86
N ASP A 101 12.81 14.67 -2.21
CA ASP A 101 12.39 14.17 -3.52
C ASP A 101 10.89 13.88 -3.48
N TYR A 102 10.10 14.78 -4.08
CA TYR A 102 8.65 14.65 -4.17
C TYR A 102 8.28 13.87 -5.44
N SER A 103 7.14 13.17 -5.40
CA SER A 103 6.62 12.49 -6.58
C SER A 103 5.49 13.28 -7.23
N ASP A 104 5.85 14.15 -8.18
CA ASP A 104 4.88 14.92 -8.99
C ASP A 104 3.92 14.00 -9.75
N THR A 105 4.40 12.84 -10.22
CA THR A 105 3.56 11.83 -10.87
C THR A 105 2.48 11.32 -9.92
N LEU A 106 2.83 10.96 -8.68
CA LEU A 106 1.83 10.53 -7.69
C LEU A 106 0.89 11.68 -7.31
N LEU A 107 1.40 12.92 -7.21
CA LEU A 107 0.57 14.09 -6.98
C LEU A 107 -0.47 14.27 -8.09
N ILE A 108 -0.07 14.15 -9.35
CA ILE A 108 -0.97 14.20 -10.52
C ILE A 108 -2.01 13.08 -10.46
N PHE A 109 -1.60 11.84 -10.15
CA PHE A 109 -2.54 10.71 -10.01
C PHE A 109 -3.55 10.93 -8.89
N LEU A 110 -3.13 11.43 -7.74
CA LEU A 110 -4.01 11.75 -6.62
C LEU A 110 -5.02 12.84 -6.99
N LEU A 111 -4.59 13.90 -7.70
CA LEU A 111 -5.49 14.96 -8.17
C LEU A 111 -6.52 14.43 -9.17
N LYS A 112 -6.06 13.64 -10.16
CA LYS A 112 -6.92 13.02 -11.17
C LYS A 112 -7.92 12.03 -10.56
N GLY A 113 -7.49 11.19 -9.61
CA GLY A 113 -8.36 10.27 -8.90
C GLY A 113 -9.41 10.99 -8.05
N ALA A 114 -9.02 12.06 -7.35
CA ALA A 114 -9.93 12.80 -6.46
C ALA A 114 -10.95 13.67 -7.20
N ARG A 115 -10.59 14.24 -8.36
CA ARG A 115 -11.51 15.05 -9.18
C ARG A 115 -11.32 14.78 -10.69
N PRO A 116 -11.72 13.61 -11.19
CA PRO A 116 -11.49 13.22 -12.59
C PRO A 116 -12.02 14.25 -13.59
N GLU A 117 -13.23 14.75 -13.38
CA GLU A 117 -13.86 15.71 -14.30
C GLU A 117 -13.14 17.06 -14.41
N LYS A 118 -12.26 17.40 -13.44
CA LYS A 118 -11.46 18.63 -13.48
C LYS A 118 -10.11 18.44 -14.18
N TYR A 119 -9.56 17.23 -14.19
CA TYR A 119 -8.16 16.94 -14.54
C TYR A 119 -8.00 15.90 -15.67
N LYS A 120 -9.08 15.57 -16.37
CA LYS A 120 -9.08 14.71 -17.56
C LYS A 120 -8.33 15.36 -18.71
#